data_AF-M2RSB3-F1
#
_entry.id   AF-M2RSB3-F1
#
_cell.length_a   1.000
_cell.length_b   1.000
_cell.length_c   1.000
_cell.angle_alpha   90.00
_cell.angle_beta   90.00
_cell.angle_gamma   90.00
#
_symmetry.space_group_name_H-M   'P 1'
#
loop_
_entity.id
_entity.type
_entity.pdbx_description
1 polymer ?
#
loop_
_entity_poly.entity_id
_entity_poly.type
_entity_poly.pdbx_seq_one_letter_code
_entity_poly.pdbx_strand_id
1 'polypeptide(L)' 'INEVARFSFKLHGYEESAYAYVMDLSSGEDVYLGRGWMDHRDVTIAPAKKSIFIHSK' A
#
# COMPACT_ATOMS: atom_id res chain seq x y z
N ILE A 1 12.45 -9.82 -7.31
CA ILE A 1 11.86 -8.53 -7.78
C ILE A 1 12.45 -8.29 -9.15
N ASN A 2 11.67 -8.50 -10.20
CA ASN A 2 12.19 -8.50 -11.57
C ASN A 2 11.67 -7.32 -12.40
N GLU A 3 10.66 -6.61 -11.88
CA GLU A 3 9.98 -5.55 -12.59
C GLU A 3 9.47 -4.48 -11.62
N VAL A 4 9.48 -3.24 -12.08
CA VAL A 4 8.86 -2.09 -11.43
C VAL A 4 7.81 -1.55 -12.38
N ALA A 5 6.57 -1.46 -11.93
CA ALA A 5 5.45 -0.96 -12.72
C ALA A 5 4.78 0.22 -12.01
N ARG A 6 4.18 1.12 -12.79
CA ARG A 6 3.31 2.16 -12.24
C ARG A 6 1.97 1.51 -11.87
N PHE A 7 1.59 1.65 -10.61
CA PHE A 7 0.38 1.07 -10.05
C PHE A 7 -0.48 2.19 -9.47
N SER A 8 -1.78 2.13 -9.75
CA SER A 8 -2.77 3.06 -9.20
C SER A 8 -3.81 2.28 -8.41
N PHE A 9 -4.12 2.73 -7.20
CA PHE A 9 -5.12 2.10 -6.35
C PHE A 9 -6.04 3.12 -5.68
N LYS A 10 -7.20 2.63 -5.26
CA LYS A 10 -8.19 3.36 -4.48
C LYS A 10 -8.51 2.60 -3.20
N LEU A 11 -8.32 3.24 -2.05
CA LEU A 11 -8.64 2.71 -0.72
C LEU A 11 -9.61 3.65 -0.01
N HIS A 12 -10.87 3.28 0.12
CA HIS A 12 -11.88 4.04 0.89
C HIS A 12 -11.90 5.56 0.61
N GLY A 13 -11.84 5.96 -0.66
CA GLY A 13 -11.87 7.37 -1.07
C GLY A 13 -10.49 8.04 -1.17
N TYR A 14 -9.43 7.36 -0.74
CA TYR A 14 -8.05 7.72 -1.01
C TYR A 14 -7.60 7.14 -2.36
N GLU A 15 -7.04 7.96 -3.23
CA GLU A 15 -6.50 7.54 -4.54
C GLU A 15 -5.02 7.86 -4.61
N GLU A 16 -4.22 6.90 -5.08
CA GLU A 16 -2.79 7.09 -5.25
C GLU A 16 -2.25 6.35 -6.48
N SER A 17 -1.26 6.96 -7.12
CA SER A 17 -0.40 6.33 -8.12
C SER A 17 1.03 6.31 -7.63
N ALA A 18 1.66 5.14 -7.61
CA ALA A 18 3.05 4.94 -7.20
C ALA A 18 3.76 3.91 -8.07
N TYR A 19 5.09 3.89 -8.02
CA TYR A 19 5.85 2.77 -8.56
C TYR A 19 5.88 1.63 -7.56
N ALA A 20 5.54 0.41 -8.01
CA ALA A 20 5.50 -0.79 -7.21
C ALA A 20 6.33 -1.89 -7.84
N TYR A 21 6.91 -2.74 -7.00
CA TYR A 21 7.60 -3.95 -7.43
C TYR A 21 6.58 -5.02 -7.79
N VAL A 22 6.68 -5.57 -9.00
CA VAL A 22 5.89 -6.74 -9.39
C VAL A 22 6.55 -7.97 -8.80
N MET A 23 5.79 -8.72 -8.02
CA MET A 23 6.24 -9.92 -7.35
C MET A 23 5.38 -11.10 -7.80
N ASP A 24 6.03 -12.15 -8.27
CA ASP A 24 5.41 -13.45 -8.48
C ASP A 24 5.39 -14.16 -7.12
N LEU A 25 4.33 -13.94 -6.36
CA LEU A 25 4.14 -14.56 -5.06
C LEU A 25 3.15 -15.70 -5.21
N SER A 26 3.49 -16.85 -4.65
CA SER A 26 2.57 -17.99 -4.52
C SER A 26 1.48 -17.75 -3.46
N SER A 27 1.33 -16.52 -2.98
CA SER A 27 0.40 -16.13 -1.91
C SER A 27 -0.85 -15.50 -2.51
N GLY A 28 -1.96 -15.55 -1.76
CA GLY A 28 -3.29 -15.18 -2.27
C GLY A 28 -3.60 -13.68 -2.26
N GLU A 29 -2.62 -12.84 -1.96
CA GLU A 29 -2.78 -11.40 -1.83
C GLU A 29 -2.34 -10.65 -3.08
N ASP A 30 -3.20 -9.76 -3.58
CA ASP A 30 -2.95 -9.01 -4.81
C ASP A 30 -1.92 -7.88 -4.64
N VAL A 31 -1.83 -7.27 -3.45
CA VAL A 31 -1.01 -6.07 -3.19
C VAL A 31 -0.43 -6.09 -1.78
N TYR A 32 0.85 -5.74 -1.67
CA TYR A 32 1.53 -5.48 -0.40
C TYR A 32 1.88 -4.00 -0.26
N LEU A 33 1.31 -3.36 0.76
CA LEU A 33 1.71 -2.01 1.16
C LEU A 33 2.91 -2.11 2.10
N GLY A 34 4.10 -1.79 1.60
CA GLY A 34 5.34 -1.88 2.36
C GLY A 34 5.53 -0.72 3.35
N ARG A 35 6.46 -0.88 4.30
CA ARG A 35 6.76 0.14 5.31
C ARG A 35 7.18 1.48 4.73
N GLY A 36 7.96 1.48 3.63
CA GLY A 36 8.36 2.72 2.97
C GLY A 36 7.18 3.56 2.46
N TRP A 37 6.11 2.91 1.99
CA TRP A 37 4.88 3.61 1.61
C TRP A 37 4.16 4.18 2.85
N MET A 38 4.07 3.38 3.92
CA MET A 38 3.44 3.80 5.18
C MET A 38 4.13 5.00 5.81
N ASP A 39 5.47 4.99 5.83
CA ASP A 39 6.27 6.09 6.38
C ASP A 39 6.13 7.36 5.52
N HIS A 40 6.01 7.22 4.19
CA HIS A 40 5.80 8.34 3.28
C HIS A 40 4.43 9.02 3.47
N ARG A 41 3.40 8.22 3.76
CA ARG A 41 2.00 8.67 3.88
C ARG A 41 1.52 8.87 5.32
N ASP A 42 2.43 8.81 6.29
CA ASP A 42 2.14 8.89 7.73
C ASP A 42 0.94 7.99 8.10
N VAL A 43 1.13 6.68 7.94
CA VAL A 43 0.06 5.70 8.14
C VAL A 43 0.08 5.15 9.55
N THR A 44 -1.07 5.18 10.23
CA THR A 44 -1.29 4.47 11.49
C THR A 44 -2.07 3.18 11.26
N ILE A 45 -1.50 2.05 11.66
CA ILE A 45 -2.21 0.77 11.70
C ILE A 45 -2.89 0.62 13.06
N ALA A 46 -4.19 0.36 13.08
CA ALA A 46 -4.96 0.11 14.30
C ALA A 46 -5.56 -1.30 14.27
N PRO A 47 -4.81 -2.34 14.70
CA PRO A 47 -5.25 -3.73 14.59
C PRO A 47 -6.55 -4.01 15.35
N ALA A 48 -6.70 -3.44 16.56
CA ALA A 48 -7.89 -3.59 17.38
C ALA A 48 -9.17 -3.04 16.69
N LYS A 49 -9.01 -2.05 15.81
CA LYS A 49 -10.11 -1.47 15.03
C LYS A 49 -10.26 -2.11 13.65
N LYS A 50 -9.36 -3.03 13.27
CA LYS A 50 -9.24 -3.58 11.92
C LYS A 50 -9.21 -2.46 10.86
N SER A 51 -8.44 -1.41 11.12
CA SER A 51 -8.41 -0.21 10.29
C SER A 51 -6.99 0.28 10.06
N ILE A 52 -6.79 0.97 8.95
CA ILE A 52 -5.62 1.81 8.66
C ILE A 52 -6.09 3.26 8.58
N PHE A 53 -5.29 4.18 9.10
CA PHE A 53 -5.52 5.63 9.00
C PHE A 53 -4.40 6.23 8.17
N ILE A 54 -4.76 6.95 7.12
CA ILE A 54 -3.83 7.70 6.27
C ILE A 54 -4.01 9.17 6.63
N HIS A 55 -2.97 9.80 7.17
CA HIS A 55 -3.07 11.18 7.62
C HIS A 55 -2.76 12.15 6.49
N SER A 56 -3.56 13.21 6.34
CA SER A 56 -3.15 14.34 5.51
C SER A 56 -2.10 15.12 6.26
N LYS A 57 -1.00 15.46 5.59
CA LYS A 57 -0.15 16.56 6.06
C LYS A 57 -0.86 17.90 5.91
#